data_AF-A0ABD1CIP5-F1
#
_entry.id   AF-A0ABD1CIP5-F1
#
_cell.length_a   1.000
_cell.length_b   1.000
_cell.length_c   1.000
_cell.angle_alpha   90.00
_cell.angle_beta   90.00
_cell.angle_gamma   90.00
#
_symmetry.space_group_name_H-M   'P 1'
#
loop_
_entity.id
_entity.type
_entity.pdbx_description
1 polymer ?
#
loop_
_entity_poly.entity_id
_entity_poly.type
_entity_poly.pdbx_seq_one_letter_code
_entity_poly.pdbx_strand_id
1 'polypeptide(L)'
;MAYSNEFSDNFGHIWRIMVWCVISEDQLGIYLELVDGNPCWMECRFQLIHPEPKKIIHKKIKQFFDGGSQKDWGFRDFVTLGTILDDNYLKEDDSLELLYHIRPCPAAAASVAAGCSGVSE
;
A
#
# COMPACT_ATOMS: atom_id res chain seq x y z
N MET A 1 -9.91 -3.11 11.98
CA MET A 1 -9.61 -3.00 10.53
C MET A 1 -10.75 -2.25 9.88
N ALA A 2 -10.45 -1.38 8.94
CA ALA A 2 -11.43 -0.60 8.18
C ALA A 2 -11.16 -0.77 6.69
N TYR A 3 -12.22 -0.76 5.89
CA TYR A 3 -12.13 -0.83 4.43
C TYR A 3 -12.74 0.43 3.82
N SER A 4 -12.16 0.92 2.74
CA SER A 4 -12.80 1.92 1.88
C SER A 4 -13.97 1.29 1.12
N ASN A 5 -14.77 2.13 0.47
CA ASN A 5 -15.61 1.68 -0.63
C ASN A 5 -14.74 1.06 -1.74
N GLU A 6 -15.35 0.17 -2.50
CA GLU A 6 -14.76 -0.38 -3.71
C GLU A 6 -14.73 0.69 -4.82
N PHE A 7 -13.71 0.60 -5.68
CA PHE A 7 -13.58 1.46 -6.84
C PHE A 7 -13.06 0.68 -8.04
N SER A 8 -13.54 1.04 -9.23
CA SER A 8 -13.15 0.38 -10.48
C SER A 8 -12.07 1.18 -11.20
N ASP A 9 -11.15 0.47 -11.84
CA ASP A 9 -10.26 1.07 -12.84
C ASP A 9 -10.79 0.87 -14.27
N ASN A 10 -10.06 1.42 -15.24
CA ASN A 10 -10.43 1.34 -16.66
C ASN A 10 -10.05 0.00 -17.31
N PHE A 11 -9.46 -0.95 -16.56
CA PHE A 11 -9.05 -2.26 -17.04
C PHE A 11 -10.00 -3.38 -16.55
N GLY A 12 -11.06 -3.01 -15.84
CA GLY A 12 -12.07 -3.93 -15.34
C GLY A 12 -11.71 -4.57 -13.99
N HIS A 13 -10.74 -4.01 -13.25
CA HIS A 13 -10.47 -4.44 -11.89
C HIS A 13 -11.34 -3.68 -10.88
N ILE A 14 -11.69 -4.36 -9.80
CA ILE A 14 -12.32 -3.77 -8.61
C ILE A 14 -11.29 -3.77 -7.48
N TRP A 15 -11.09 -2.62 -6.87
CA TRP A 15 -10.08 -2.39 -5.85
C TRP A 15 -10.72 -1.84 -4.56
N ARG A 16 -10.05 -2.02 -3.42
CA ARG A 16 -10.36 -1.29 -2.19
C ARG A 16 -9.10 -1.06 -1.35
N ILE A 17 -9.16 -0.07 -0.45
CA ILE A 17 -8.12 0.17 0.55
C ILE A 17 -8.52 -0.52 1.84
N MET A 18 -7.57 -1.20 2.46
CA MET A 18 -7.69 -1.74 3.82
C MET A 18 -6.71 -1.01 4.74
N VAL A 19 -7.21 -0.60 5.90
CA VAL A 19 -6.41 0.05 6.95
C VAL A 19 -6.53 -0.78 8.23
N TRP A 20 -5.40 -1.04 8.87
CA TRP A 20 -5.36 -1.84 10.08
C TRP A 20 -4.47 -1.22 11.16
N CYS A 21 -5.09 -0.76 12.24
CA CYS A 21 -4.37 -0.38 13.46
C CYS A 21 -3.94 -1.64 14.22
N VAL A 22 -2.64 -1.86 14.33
CA VAL A 22 -2.03 -2.89 15.17
C VAL A 22 -1.56 -2.22 16.46
N ILE A 23 -2.49 -1.99 17.39
CA ILE A 23 -2.25 -1.22 18.63
C ILE A 23 -1.10 -1.82 19.45
N SER A 24 -1.02 -3.15 19.53
CA SER A 24 0.05 -3.84 20.24
C SER A 24 1.45 -3.62 19.66
N GLU A 25 1.54 -3.17 18.41
CA GLU A 25 2.81 -2.92 17.71
C GLU A 25 3.04 -1.42 17.44
N ASP A 26 2.14 -0.54 17.91
CA ASP A 26 2.17 0.89 17.61
C ASP A 26 2.25 1.17 16.10
N GLN A 27 1.49 0.44 15.28
CA GLN A 27 1.48 0.63 13.82
C GLN A 27 0.08 0.85 13.27
N LEU A 28 -0.02 1.73 12.28
CA LEU A 28 -1.07 1.75 11.29
C LEU A 28 -0.54 1.06 10.03
N GLY A 29 -1.23 0.01 9.56
CA GLY A 29 -1.00 -0.62 8.28
C GLY A 29 -1.97 -0.12 7.22
N ILE A 30 -1.54 -0.10 5.95
CA ILE A 30 -2.36 0.25 4.79
C ILE A 30 -2.07 -0.68 3.61
N TYR A 31 -3.13 -1.12 2.92
CA TYR A 31 -3.05 -2.11 1.84
C TYR A 31 -4.02 -1.76 0.71
N LEU A 32 -3.63 -2.08 -0.51
CA LEU A 32 -4.48 -2.07 -1.70
C LEU A 32 -4.89 -3.50 -2.00
N GLU A 33 -6.18 -3.79 -2.01
CA GLU A 33 -6.71 -5.12 -2.31
C GLU A 33 -7.33 -5.15 -3.70
N LEU A 34 -6.95 -6.15 -4.49
CA LEU A 34 -7.65 -6.53 -5.73
C LEU A 34 -8.83 -7.42 -5.34
N VAL A 35 -10.04 -6.86 -5.40
CA VAL A 35 -11.28 -7.53 -5.02
C VAL A 35 -11.77 -8.42 -6.16
N ASP A 36 -11.70 -7.93 -7.39
CA ASP A 36 -12.09 -8.65 -8.60
C ASP A 36 -11.26 -8.19 -9.81
N GLY A 37 -11.11 -9.08 -10.79
CA GLY A 37 -10.37 -8.84 -12.03
C GLY A 37 -9.12 -9.71 -12.20
N ASN A 38 -8.46 -9.56 -13.34
CA ASN A 38 -7.31 -10.39 -13.70
C ASN A 38 -6.05 -9.97 -12.93
N PRO A 39 -5.13 -10.92 -12.64
CA PRO A 39 -3.85 -10.59 -12.04
C PRO A 39 -3.05 -9.56 -12.84
N CYS A 40 -2.50 -8.54 -12.17
CA CYS A 40 -1.83 -7.43 -12.83
C CYS A 40 -0.69 -6.80 -12.02
N TRP A 41 0.21 -6.10 -12.73
CA TRP A 41 1.27 -5.30 -12.12
C TRP A 41 0.82 -3.86 -11.91
N MET A 42 0.84 -3.41 -10.66
CA MET A 42 0.42 -2.06 -10.30
C MET A 42 1.46 -1.37 -9.43
N GLU A 43 1.63 -0.07 -9.65
CA GLU A 43 2.24 0.83 -8.68
C GLU A 43 1.12 1.50 -7.89
N CYS A 44 1.24 1.47 -6.56
CA CYS A 44 0.37 2.23 -5.67
C CYS A 44 1.19 3.17 -4.81
N ARG A 45 0.79 4.44 -4.73
CA ARG A 45 1.31 5.43 -3.79
C ARG A 45 0.23 5.69 -2.75
N PHE A 46 0.54 5.46 -1.48
CA PHE A 46 -0.29 5.83 -0.33
C PHE A 46 0.23 7.12 0.28
N GLN A 47 -0.67 7.96 0.77
CA GLN A 47 -0.35 9.20 1.46
C GLN A 47 -1.24 9.37 2.69
N LEU A 48 -0.62 9.69 3.82
CA LEU A 48 -1.32 10.22 5.00
C LEU A 48 -1.24 11.74 4.96
N ILE A 49 -2.40 12.37 4.87
CA ILE A 49 -2.50 13.81 4.67
C ILE A 49 -2.32 14.53 6.00
N HIS A 50 -1.60 15.65 5.93
CA HIS A 50 -1.32 16.53 7.06
C HIS A 50 -1.58 17.99 6.63
N PRO A 51 -2.08 18.86 7.52
CA PRO A 51 -2.33 20.27 7.20
C PRO A 51 -1.12 21.03 6.64
N GLU A 52 0.08 20.70 7.13
CA GLU A 52 1.36 21.15 6.59
C GLU A 52 1.86 20.20 5.47
N PRO A 53 1.95 20.65 4.21
CA PRO A 53 2.27 19.76 3.07
C PRO A 53 3.62 19.05 3.16
N LYS A 54 4.61 19.66 3.81
CA LYS A 54 5.96 19.08 3.98
C LYS A 54 5.98 17.86 4.90
N LYS A 55 4.94 17.69 5.72
CA LYS A 55 4.77 16.57 6.64
C LYS A 55 3.90 15.46 6.05
N ILE A 56 3.44 15.56 4.80
CA ILE A 56 2.69 14.46 4.19
C ILE A 56 3.57 13.21 4.12
N ILE A 57 3.19 12.17 4.86
CA ILE A 57 3.84 10.86 4.77
C ILE A 57 3.38 10.19 3.49
N HIS A 58 4.31 9.66 2.71
CA HIS A 58 3.97 8.87 1.54
C HIS A 58 4.89 7.67 1.38
N LYS A 59 4.30 6.52 1.03
CA LYS A 59 5.02 5.30 0.66
C LYS A 59 4.47 4.76 -0.66
N LYS A 60 5.29 4.00 -1.38
CA LYS A 60 4.91 3.41 -2.67
C LYS A 60 5.28 1.94 -2.75
N ILE A 61 4.39 1.14 -3.33
CA ILE A 61 4.64 -0.25 -3.70
C ILE A 61 4.58 -0.41 -5.22
N LYS A 62 5.33 -1.38 -5.74
CA LYS A 62 5.16 -1.93 -7.08
C LYS A 62 5.04 -3.42 -6.92
N GLN A 63 3.87 -3.97 -7.22
CA GLN A 63 3.57 -5.34 -6.87
C GLN A 63 2.71 -6.01 -7.96
N PHE A 64 2.87 -7.32 -8.07
CA PHE A 64 1.94 -8.17 -8.79
C PHE A 64 0.79 -8.55 -7.86
N PHE A 65 -0.44 -8.17 -8.24
CA PHE A 65 -1.66 -8.49 -7.53
C PHE A 65 -2.32 -9.67 -8.24
N ASP A 66 -2.50 -10.77 -7.52
CA ASP A 66 -3.08 -12.02 -8.04
C ASP A 66 -4.41 -12.40 -7.36
N GLY A 67 -4.98 -11.50 -6.54
CA GLY A 67 -6.16 -11.77 -5.73
C GLY A 67 -5.91 -12.75 -4.57
N GLY A 68 -4.66 -13.19 -4.38
CA GLY A 68 -4.24 -14.13 -3.34
C GLY A 68 -3.87 -13.47 -2.01
N SER A 69 -2.71 -13.83 -1.44
CA SER A 69 -2.37 -13.45 -0.07
C SER A 69 -1.96 -11.98 0.05
N GLN A 70 -2.52 -11.29 1.05
CA GLN A 70 -2.32 -9.86 1.32
C GLN A 70 -0.89 -9.45 1.74
N LYS A 71 0.07 -10.39 1.82
CA LYS A 71 1.38 -10.13 2.45
C LYS A 71 2.16 -8.98 1.82
N ASP A 72 1.98 -8.75 0.52
CA ASP A 72 2.75 -7.76 -0.25
C ASP A 72 1.89 -6.62 -0.82
N TRP A 73 0.62 -6.53 -0.40
CA TRP A 73 -0.35 -5.58 -0.95
C TRP A 73 -0.24 -4.16 -0.38
N GLY A 74 0.76 -3.91 0.47
CA GLY A 74 0.86 -2.67 1.22
C GLY A 74 1.98 -2.66 2.24
N PHE A 75 1.76 -1.92 3.32
CA PHE A 75 2.69 -1.73 4.41
C PHE A 75 2.00 -2.08 5.73
N ARG A 76 2.57 -3.03 6.48
CA ARG A 76 2.16 -3.27 7.87
C ARG A 76 2.57 -2.12 8.78
N ASP A 77 3.71 -1.52 8.49
CA ASP A 77 4.40 -0.46 9.22
C ASP A 77 4.28 0.88 8.48
N PHE A 78 3.10 1.25 8.00
CA PHE A 78 2.94 2.46 7.18
C PHE A 78 3.36 3.71 7.97
N VAL A 79 2.86 3.86 9.19
CA VAL A 79 3.19 4.92 10.16
C VAL A 79 2.91 4.43 11.57
N THR A 80 3.59 4.97 12.58
CA THR A 80 3.29 4.63 13.99
C THR A 80 2.04 5.35 14.49
N LEU A 81 1.36 4.78 15.49
CA LEU A 81 0.21 5.48 16.10
C LEU A 81 0.69 6.69 16.91
N GLY A 82 1.85 6.61 17.55
CA GLY A 82 2.50 7.76 18.20
C GLY A 82 2.68 8.95 17.25
N THR A 83 3.23 8.74 16.06
CA THR A 83 3.36 9.82 15.06
C THR A 83 2.00 10.40 14.66
N ILE A 84 0.97 9.57 14.48
CA ILE A 84 -0.37 10.08 14.15
C ILE A 84 -0.90 11.03 15.23
N LEU A 85 -0.74 10.66 16.50
CA LEU A 85 -1.27 11.39 17.64
C LEU A 85 -0.45 12.64 17.97
N ASP A 86 0.88 12.55 17.91
CA ASP A 86 1.78 13.61 18.37
C ASP A 86 2.02 14.68 17.29
N ASP A 87 1.95 14.32 16.00
CA ASP A 87 2.31 15.20 14.88
C ASP A 87 1.09 15.75 14.12
N ASN A 88 -0.08 15.84 14.75
CA ASN A 88 -1.25 16.55 14.20
C ASN A 88 -1.78 16.00 12.85
N TYR A 89 -1.71 14.66 12.67
CA TYR A 89 -2.37 13.99 11.53
C TYR A 89 -3.86 13.73 11.79
N LEU A 90 -4.25 13.57 13.06
CA LEU A 90 -5.63 13.42 13.46
C LEU A 90 -6.35 14.78 13.36
N LYS A 91 -7.48 14.82 12.66
CA LYS A 91 -8.33 16.01 12.57
C LYS A 91 -9.12 16.22 13.87
N GLU A 92 -9.71 17.40 14.01
CA GLU A 92 -10.53 17.76 15.19
C GLU A 92 -11.73 16.83 15.42
N ASP A 93 -12.19 16.14 14.39
CA ASP A 93 -13.30 15.16 14.43
C ASP A 93 -12.82 13.70 14.60
N ASP A 94 -11.58 13.51 15.05
CA ASP A 94 -10.92 12.21 15.21
C ASP A 94 -10.76 11.42 13.90
N SER A 95 -10.83 12.09 12.74
CA SER A 95 -10.65 11.45 11.44
C SER A 95 -9.22 11.55 10.90
N LEU A 96 -8.83 10.57 10.07
CA LEU A 96 -7.62 10.59 9.25
C LEU A 96 -7.99 10.73 7.79
N GLU A 97 -7.17 11.45 7.03
CA GLU A 97 -7.33 11.53 5.58
C GLU A 97 -6.20 10.80 4.87
N LEU A 98 -6.60 9.87 4.01
CA LEU A 98 -5.70 9.05 3.20
C LEU A 98 -5.96 9.35 1.74
N LEU A 99 -4.90 9.63 0.98
CA LEU A 99 -4.95 9.64 -0.48
C LEU A 99 -4.17 8.46 -1.03
N TYR A 100 -4.63 7.96 -2.17
CA TYR A 100 -3.95 6.92 -2.90
C TYR A 100 -3.98 7.19 -4.40
N HIS A 101 -2.92 6.74 -5.08
CA HIS A 101 -2.83 6.76 -6.53
C HIS A 101 -2.41 5.39 -7.01
N ILE A 102 -3.22 4.76 -7.86
CA ILE A 102 -2.87 3.50 -8.52
C ILE A 102 -2.62 3.73 -10.00
N ARG A 103 -1.66 3.00 -10.56
CA ARG A 103 -1.42 2.98 -12.01
C ARG A 103 -0.81 1.65 -12.43
N PRO A 104 -1.11 1.17 -13.65
CA PRO A 104 -0.38 0.06 -14.24
C PRO A 104 1.12 0.36 -14.26
N CYS A 105 1.93 -0.66 -14.01
CA CYS A 105 3.38 -0.58 -14.20
C CYS A 105 3.90 -1.81 -14.96
N PRO A 106 5.04 -1.68 -15.67
CA PRO A 106 5.74 -2.86 -16.18
C PRO A 106 6.06 -3.82 -15.05
N ALA A 107 6.12 -5.12 -15.36
CA ALA A 107 6.63 -6.09 -14.41
C ALA A 107 7.96 -5.60 -13.84
N ALA A 108 8.11 -5.64 -12.51
CA ALA A 108 9.42 -5.43 -11.92
C ALA A 108 10.34 -6.46 -12.59
N ALA A 109 11.38 -5.99 -13.29
CA ALA A 109 12.35 -6.90 -13.88
C ALA A 109 12.81 -7.79 -12.74
N ALA A 110 12.42 -9.07 -12.77
CA ALA A 110 12.89 -10.05 -11.81
C ALA A 110 14.41 -9.94 -11.90
N SER A 111 15.05 -9.44 -10.84
CA SER A 111 16.49 -9.53 -10.75
C SER A 111 16.80 -11.00 -10.86
N VAL A 112 17.25 -11.41 -12.04
CA VAL A 112 17.83 -12.72 -12.32
C VAL A 112 19.14 -12.76 -11.52
N ALA A 113 19.00 -12.93 -10.21
CA ALA A 113 19.99 -13.57 -9.36
C ALA A 113 19.66 -15.06 -9.33
N ALA A 114 19.48 -15.66 -10.50
CA ALA A 114 19.63 -17.10 -10.65
C ALA A 114 21.14 -17.33 -10.77
N GLY A 115 21.72 -17.92 -9.72
CA GLY A 115 23.14 -18.23 -9.67
C GLY A 115 23.57 -19.04 -10.89
N CYS A 116 24.55 -18.52 -11.63
CA CYS A 116 25.46 -19.37 -12.38
C CYS A 116 26.52 -19.89 -11.40
N SER A 117 26.13 -20.85 -10.57
CA SER A 117 27.07 -21.79 -9.97
C SER A 117 27.42 -22.85 -11.00
N GLY A 118 28.61 -22.69 -11.60
CA GLY A 118 29.46 -23.76 -12.16
C GLY A 118 29.03 -24.44 -13.47
N VAL A 119 29.92 -24.43 -14.48
CA VAL A 119 30.57 -25.65 -14.98
C VAL A 119 31.99 -25.28 -15.43
N SER A 120 32.93 -26.08 -14.94
CA SER A 120 34.36 -26.16 -15.22
C SER A 120 34.72 -26.48 -16.67
N GLU A 121 35.83 -25.92 -17.16
CA GLU A 121 36.89 -26.62 -17.91
C GLU A 121 38.27 -26.15 -17.40
#